data_AF-I9SR31-F1
#
_entry.id   AF-I9SR31-F1
#
_cell.length_a   1.000
_cell.length_b   1.000
_cell.length_c   1.000
_cell.angle_alpha   90.00
_cell.angle_beta   90.00
_cell.angle_gamma   90.00
#
_symmetry.space_group_name_H-M   'P 1'
#
loop_
_entity.id
_entity.type
_entity.pdbx_description
1 polymer ?
#
loop_
_entity_poly.entity_id
_entity_poly.type
_entity_poly.pdbx_seq_one_letter_code
_entity_poly.pdbx_strand_id
1 'polypeptide(L)' 'MGFVVLHMEKAHGSDSGTTGHIERFIIPKNADPTRTHLNRKLVTYPDGIKGRSAAMQRRLEEAG' A
#
# COMPACT_ATOMS: atom_id res chain seq x y z
N MET A 1 -2.36 -28.26 -5.92
CA MET A 1 -2.31 -28.10 -4.45
C MET A 1 -1.88 -26.67 -4.16
N GLY A 2 -2.68 -25.90 -3.43
CA GLY A 2 -2.32 -24.54 -3.00
C GLY A 2 -1.75 -24.55 -1.59
N PHE A 3 -0.91 -23.56 -1.26
CA PHE A 3 -0.41 -23.34 0.10
C PHE A 3 -0.93 -22.01 0.63
N VAL A 4 -1.16 -21.94 1.94
CA VAL A 4 -1.35 -20.66 2.62
C VAL A 4 0.01 -19.98 2.73
N VAL A 5 0.12 -18.74 2.25
CA VAL A 5 1.36 -17.94 2.34
C VAL A 5 1.06 -16.68 3.13
N LEU A 6 1.73 -16.54 4.28
CA LEU A 6 1.74 -15.33 5.09
C LEU A 6 3.19 -14.95 5.40
N HIS A 7 3.59 -13.76 4.96
CA HIS A 7 4.86 -13.14 5.30
C HIS A 7 4.58 -11.71 5.74
N MET A 8 5.16 -11.28 6.85
CA MET A 8 5.05 -9.92 7.37
C MET A 8 6.43 -9.26 7.36
N GLU A 9 6.54 -8.14 6.67
CA GLU A 9 7.74 -7.32 6.63
C GLU A 9 7.48 -6.03 7.42
N LYS A 10 8.34 -5.72 8.39
CA LYS A 10 8.24 -4.47 9.14
C LYS A 10 8.63 -3.31 8.22
N ALA A 11 7.71 -2.36 8.05
CA ALA A 11 8.00 -1.13 7.30
C ALA A 11 9.18 -0.36 7.93
N HIS A 12 10.08 0.14 7.08
CA HIS A 12 11.21 0.99 7.50
C HIS A 12 10.99 2.44 7.06
N GLY A 13 11.17 3.38 8.00
CA GLY A 13 11.00 4.81 7.72
C GLY A 13 9.60 5.17 7.23
N SER A 14 9.52 6.00 6.18
CA SER A 14 8.23 6.47 5.61
C SER A 14 7.51 5.44 4.74
N ASP A 15 8.18 4.34 4.38
CA ASP A 15 7.67 3.28 3.50
C ASP A 15 7.11 3.80 2.16
N SER A 16 7.63 4.92 1.68
CA SER A 16 7.12 5.63 0.50
C SER A 16 7.28 4.83 -0.79
N GLY A 17 8.36 4.05 -0.91
CA GLY A 17 8.59 3.15 -2.05
C GLY A 17 7.50 2.08 -2.15
N THR A 18 7.21 1.39 -1.04
CA THR A 18 6.12 0.41 -0.97
C THR A 18 4.77 1.05 -1.25
N THR A 19 4.51 2.26 -0.73
CA THR A 19 3.31 3.03 -1.07
C THR A 19 3.23 3.31 -2.57
N GLY A 20 4.32 3.75 -3.21
CA GLY A 20 4.38 3.98 -4.66
C GLY A 20 4.11 2.72 -5.48
N HIS A 21 4.59 1.56 -5.01
CA HIS A 21 4.27 0.27 -5.62
C HIS A 21 2.80 -0.11 -5.43
N ILE A 22 2.25 -0.07 -4.21
CA ILE A 22 0.85 -0.43 -3.91
C ILE A 22 -0.12 0.45 -4.70
N GLU A 23 0.10 1.76 -4.71
CA GLU A 23 -0.77 2.74 -5.37
C GLU A 23 -0.48 2.88 -6.87
N ARG A 24 0.47 2.10 -7.41
CA ARG A 24 0.85 2.04 -8.83
C ARG A 24 1.35 3.38 -9.41
N PHE A 25 1.90 4.26 -8.58
CA PHE A 25 2.75 5.36 -9.04
C PHE A 25 4.08 4.84 -9.62
N ILE A 26 4.53 3.67 -9.13
CA ILE A 26 5.72 2.96 -9.63
C ILE A 26 5.29 1.58 -10.11
N ILE A 27 5.41 1.34 -11.42
CA ILE A 27 5.09 0.04 -12.04
C ILE A 27 6.38 -0.80 -12.07
N PRO A 28 6.45 -1.94 -11.35
CA PRO A 28 7.63 -2.80 -11.38
C PRO A 28 7.72 -3.52 -12.74
N LYS A 29 8.93 -3.94 -13.10
CA LYS A 29 9.23 -4.56 -14.41
C LYS A 29 8.39 -5.82 -14.70
N ASN A 30 7.95 -6.53 -13.67
CA ASN A 30 7.17 -7.76 -13.78
C ASN A 30 5.64 -7.53 -13.74
N ALA A 31 5.16 -6.29 -13.61
CA ALA A 31 3.73 -5.99 -13.64
C ALA A 31 3.26 -5.64 -15.06
N ASP A 32 2.14 -6.25 -15.47
CA ASP A 32 1.44 -5.88 -16.70
C ASP A 32 0.62 -4.60 -16.48
N PRO A 33 0.99 -3.46 -17.11
CA PRO A 33 0.30 -2.19 -16.90
C PRO A 33 -1.16 -2.22 -17.36
N THR A 34 -1.49 -3.07 -18.35
CA THR A 34 -2.85 -3.15 -18.91
C THR A 34 -3.86 -3.74 -17.92
N ARG A 35 -3.38 -4.46 -16.89
CA ARG A 35 -4.21 -5.13 -15.89
C ARG A 35 -4.35 -4.36 -14.58
N THR A 36 -3.73 -3.19 -14.45
CA THR A 36 -3.75 -2.38 -13.21
C THR A 36 -5.17 -1.98 -12.79
N HIS A 37 -6.09 -1.82 -13.74
CA HIS A 37 -7.50 -1.53 -13.51
C HIS A 37 -8.25 -2.64 -12.74
N LEU A 38 -7.69 -3.84 -12.66
CA LEU A 38 -8.28 -4.96 -11.93
C LEU A 38 -7.96 -4.93 -10.42
N ASN A 39 -7.00 -4.10 -9.99
CA ASN A 39 -6.64 -4.00 -8.58
C ASN A 39 -7.81 -3.43 -7.76
N ARG A 40 -8.02 -3.96 -6.54
CA ARG A 40 -9.10 -3.53 -5.64
C ARG A 40 -8.50 -2.99 -4.35
N LYS A 41 -9.07 -1.89 -3.86
CA LYS A 41 -8.78 -1.37 -2.52
C LYS A 41 -9.83 -1.90 -1.55
N LEU A 42 -9.39 -2.64 -0.53
CA LEU A 42 -10.30 -3.29 0.43
C LEU A 42 -10.62 -2.43 1.66
N VAL A 43 -9.83 -1.39 1.90
CA VAL A 43 -9.98 -0.47 3.04
C VAL A 43 -9.96 0.98 2.55
N THR A 44 -10.79 1.84 3.12
CA THR A 44 -10.78 3.28 2.79
C THR A 44 -9.75 4.02 3.65
N TYR A 45 -9.28 5.17 3.14
CA TYR A 45 -8.48 6.08 3.98
C TYR A 45 -9.40 7.04 4.71
N PRO A 46 -8.98 7.59 5.87
CA PRO A 46 -9.77 8.60 6.58
C PRO A 46 -10.03 9.83 5.71
N ASP A 47 -11.10 10.56 6.04
CA ASP A 47 -11.52 11.73 5.28
C ASP A 47 -10.43 12.81 5.22
N GLY A 48 -10.27 13.38 4.03
CA GLY A 48 -9.24 14.38 3.74
C GLY A 48 -7.81 13.82 3.62
N ILE A 49 -7.58 12.53 3.85
CA ILE A 49 -6.25 11.92 3.70
C ILE A 49 -6.09 11.29 2.31
N LYS A 50 -5.02 11.69 1.64
CA LYS A 50 -4.61 11.10 0.36
C LYS A 50 -3.37 10.23 0.55
N GLY A 51 -3.50 8.97 0.16
CA GLY A 51 -2.41 8.01 0.14
C GLY A 51 -2.15 7.29 1.47
N ARG A 52 -1.51 6.13 1.37
CA ARG A 52 -1.22 5.21 2.46
C ARG A 52 -0.26 5.80 3.48
N SER A 53 0.83 6.45 3.04
CA SER A 53 1.83 6.99 3.96
C SER A 53 1.26 8.08 4.88
N ALA A 54 0.42 8.98 4.35
CA ALA A 54 -0.25 10.00 5.15
C ALA A 54 -1.28 9.38 6.12
N ALA A 55 -2.00 8.33 5.70
CA ALA A 55 -2.95 7.63 6.56
C ALA A 55 -2.24 6.91 7.73
N MET A 56 -1.10 6.28 7.47
CA MET A 56 -0.27 5.66 8.51
C MET A 56 0.29 6.73 9.47
N GLN A 57 0.83 7.84 8.94
CA GLN A 57 1.38 8.92 9.75
C GLN A 57 0.33 9.51 10.70
N ARG A 58 -0.86 9.87 10.19
CA ARG A 58 -1.95 10.37 11.05
C ARG A 58 -2.29 9.35 12.14
N ARG A 59 -2.39 8.06 11.80
CA ARG A 59 -2.69 7.04 12.81
C ARG A 59 -1.62 7.00 13.90
N LEU A 60 -0.35 7.16 13.58
CA LEU A 60 0.71 7.23 14.59
C LEU A 60 0.59 8.49 15.47
N GLU A 61 0.22 9.62 14.89
CA GLU A 61 0.03 10.89 15.59
C GLU A 61 -1.19 10.92 16.52
N GLU A 62 -2.29 10.28 16.12
CA GLU A 62 -3.56 10.28 16.87
C GLU A 62 -3.71 9.08 17.83
N ALA A 63 -2.86 8.06 17.72
CA ALA A 63 -2.94 6.85 18.54
C ALA A 63 -2.01 6.84 19.77
N GLY A 64 -1.08 7.79 19.86
CA GLY A 64 -0.19 7.98 21.02
C GLY A 64 -0.93 8.63 22.18
#